data_AF-A0A8T1NRW6-F1
#
_entry.id   AF-A0A8T1NRW6-F1
#
_cell.length_a   1.000
_cell.length_b   1.000
_cell.length_c   1.000
_cell.angle_alpha   90.00
_cell.angle_beta   90.00
_cell.angle_gamma   90.00
#
_symmetry.space_group_name_H-M   'P 1'
#
loop_
_entity.id
_entity.type
_entity.pdbx_description
1 polymer ?
#
loop_
_entity_poly.entity_id
_entity_poly.type
_entity_poly.pdbx_seq_one_letter_code
_entity_poly.pdbx_strand_id
1 'polypeptide(L)'
;MIDFARVQKELQECTRDMEASGIRVSPKGDTLARLIGTIPGPIGTPYEGGTFQIDISLPDGYPFEPPKMQFATKVWHPNISSQSGAICLDILKDQWSPALTLKTALLSVQALLSAPEPDDPQDAVVAQQYLQDYQTFVGTARYWTETFAKASSLGVEEKVQKLVEMGFTEALVRSALEAVGGDENLALERLCSG
;
A
#
# COMPACT_ATOMS: atom_id res chain seq x y z
N MET A 1 -17.35 -18.57 7.73
CA MET A 1 -16.22 -18.35 8.65
C MET A 1 -14.95 -18.47 7.83
N ILE A 2 -13.99 -17.56 8.04
CA ILE A 2 -12.72 -17.52 7.30
C ILE A 2 -12.01 -18.88 7.39
N ASP A 3 -11.58 -19.42 6.24
CA ASP A 3 -10.69 -20.57 6.21
C ASP A 3 -9.24 -20.15 6.53
N PHE A 4 -8.89 -20.16 7.82
CA PHE A 4 -7.55 -19.77 8.26
C PHE A 4 -6.44 -20.73 7.80
N ALA A 5 -6.76 -22.00 7.52
CA ALA A 5 -5.78 -22.94 6.98
C ALA A 5 -5.41 -22.57 5.54
N ARG A 6 -6.38 -22.09 4.75
CA ARG A 6 -6.13 -21.48 3.44
C ARG A 6 -5.25 -20.23 3.56
N VAL A 7 -5.59 -19.30 4.45
CA VAL A 7 -4.82 -18.06 4.64
C VAL A 7 -3.36 -18.35 5.01
N GLN A 8 -3.11 -19.27 5.95
CA GLN A 8 -1.76 -19.64 6.35
C GLN A 8 -0.92 -20.18 5.18
N LYS A 9 -1.52 -21.01 4.30
CA LYS A 9 -0.84 -21.51 3.10
C LYS A 9 -0.49 -20.38 2.13
N GLU A 10 -1.39 -19.42 1.92
CA GLU A 10 -1.13 -18.28 1.04
C GLU A 10 -0.04 -17.36 1.59
N LEU A 11 0.03 -17.15 2.91
CA LEU A 11 1.13 -16.39 3.54
C LEU A 11 2.48 -17.09 3.37
N GLN A 12 2.52 -18.42 3.50
CA GLN A 12 3.72 -19.22 3.23
C GLN A 12 4.14 -19.12 1.76
N GLU A 13 3.18 -19.14 0.84
CA GLU A 13 3.45 -18.95 -0.59
C GLU A 13 4.06 -17.57 -0.88
N CYS A 14 3.51 -16.51 -0.31
CA CYS A 14 4.05 -15.15 -0.43
C CYS A 14 5.50 -15.08 0.10
N THR A 15 5.75 -15.71 1.25
CA THR A 15 7.10 -15.73 1.85
C THR A 15 8.11 -16.45 0.95
N ARG A 16 7.73 -17.58 0.36
CA ARG A 16 8.60 -18.38 -0.52
C ARG A 16 8.94 -17.65 -1.82
N ASP A 17 8.02 -16.88 -2.37
CA ASP A 17 8.18 -16.19 -3.66
C ASP A 17 8.59 -14.71 -3.53
N MET A 18 8.93 -14.29 -2.31
CA MET A 18 9.26 -12.90 -1.98
C MET A 18 10.45 -12.38 -2.80
N GLU A 19 11.47 -13.18 -3.05
CA GLU A 19 12.65 -12.75 -3.83
C GLU A 19 12.31 -12.53 -5.31
N ALA A 20 11.37 -13.30 -5.85
CA ALA A 20 10.99 -13.23 -7.27
C ALA A 20 9.98 -12.11 -7.54
N SER A 21 8.97 -11.96 -6.69
CA SER A 21 7.87 -11.00 -6.89
C SER A 21 8.06 -9.67 -6.15
N GLY A 22 8.87 -9.65 -5.08
CA GLY A 22 8.96 -8.54 -4.13
C GLY A 22 7.70 -8.33 -3.28
N ILE A 23 6.66 -9.14 -3.47
CA ILE A 23 5.40 -9.04 -2.73
C ILE A 23 5.56 -9.64 -1.33
N ARG A 24 5.00 -8.94 -0.33
CA ARG A 24 4.98 -9.40 1.06
C ARG A 24 3.56 -9.32 1.59
N VAL A 25 3.20 -10.25 2.47
CA VAL A 25 1.93 -10.20 3.20
C VAL A 25 2.18 -10.63 4.63
N SER A 26 1.71 -9.85 5.59
CA SER A 26 1.82 -10.15 7.02
C SER A 26 0.52 -9.85 7.76
N PRO A 27 0.25 -10.51 8.90
CA PRO A 27 -0.89 -10.16 9.74
C PRO A 27 -0.82 -8.72 10.25
N LYS A 28 -1.98 -8.07 10.35
CA LYS A 28 -2.17 -6.75 10.98
C LYS A 28 -2.74 -6.97 12.39
N GLY A 29 -1.85 -6.95 13.39
CA GLY A 29 -2.21 -7.29 14.78
C GLY A 29 -2.38 -8.79 15.00
N ASP A 30 -3.28 -9.18 15.91
CA ASP A 30 -3.31 -10.54 16.46
C ASP A 30 -4.17 -11.53 15.68
N THR A 31 -4.90 -11.07 14.65
CA THR A 31 -5.81 -11.92 13.87
C THR A 31 -5.39 -12.03 12.42
N LEU A 32 -5.60 -13.21 11.82
CA LEU A 32 -5.37 -13.44 10.40
C LEU A 32 -6.46 -12.86 9.48
N ALA A 33 -7.48 -12.19 10.05
CA ALA A 33 -8.57 -11.57 9.30
C ALA A 33 -8.19 -10.20 8.70
N ARG A 34 -7.16 -9.55 9.26
CA ARG A 34 -6.60 -8.28 8.78
C ARG A 34 -5.15 -8.52 8.44
N LEU A 35 -4.74 -8.12 7.23
CA LEU A 35 -3.38 -8.31 6.73
C LEU A 35 -2.88 -6.99 6.15
N ILE A 36 -1.56 -6.84 6.09
CA ILE A 36 -0.88 -5.80 5.33
C ILE A 36 -0.15 -6.50 4.19
N GLY A 37 -0.50 -6.12 2.96
CA GLY A 37 0.25 -6.47 1.76
C GLY A 37 1.24 -5.35 1.41
N THR A 38 2.34 -5.71 0.77
CA THR A 38 3.29 -4.75 0.22
C THR A 38 3.62 -5.15 -1.21
N ILE A 39 3.51 -4.20 -2.14
CA ILE A 39 3.87 -4.39 -3.55
C ILE A 39 4.95 -3.37 -3.98
N PRO A 40 5.99 -3.79 -4.71
CA PRO A 40 6.94 -2.84 -5.28
C PRO A 40 6.32 -2.14 -6.50
N GLY A 41 6.65 -0.88 -6.69
CA GLY A 41 6.29 -0.12 -7.87
C GLY A 41 6.93 -0.72 -9.13
N PRO A 42 6.17 -0.94 -10.22
CA PRO A 42 6.70 -1.58 -11.42
C PRO A 42 7.78 -0.75 -12.11
N ILE A 43 8.79 -1.43 -12.65
CA ILE A 43 9.89 -0.81 -13.41
C ILE A 43 9.34 -0.15 -14.69
N GLY A 44 9.88 1.00 -15.05
CA GLY A 44 9.48 1.76 -16.23
C GLY A 44 8.21 2.60 -16.04
N THR A 45 7.65 2.62 -14.83
CA THR A 45 6.43 3.39 -14.50
C THR A 45 6.76 4.59 -13.60
N PRO A 46 5.85 5.58 -13.44
CA PRO A 46 6.01 6.64 -12.45
C PRO A 46 6.14 6.15 -10.99
N TYR A 47 5.80 4.88 -10.75
CA TYR A 47 5.78 4.24 -9.44
C TYR A 47 7.09 3.52 -9.10
N GLU A 48 8.01 3.39 -10.07
CA GLU A 48 9.27 2.66 -9.92
C GLU A 48 10.07 3.10 -8.68
N GLY A 49 10.61 2.13 -7.95
CA GLY A 49 11.38 2.36 -6.72
C GLY A 49 10.52 2.71 -5.50
N GLY A 50 9.20 2.87 -5.67
CA GLY A 50 8.23 2.93 -4.58
C GLY A 50 7.90 1.55 -4.02
N THR A 51 7.39 1.52 -2.81
CA THR A 51 6.86 0.38 -2.09
C THR A 51 5.50 0.78 -1.55
N PHE A 52 4.44 0.07 -1.93
CA PHE A 52 3.06 0.46 -1.62
C PHE A 52 2.45 -0.54 -0.65
N GLN A 53 2.00 -0.04 0.50
CA GLN A 53 1.25 -0.81 1.48
C GLN A 53 -0.23 -0.87 1.09
N ILE A 54 -0.77 -2.07 1.19
CA ILE A 54 -2.15 -2.42 0.91
C ILE A 54 -2.77 -2.96 2.20
N ASP A 55 -3.81 -2.29 2.69
CA ASP A 55 -4.65 -2.82 3.76
C ASP A 55 -5.58 -3.88 3.19
N ILE A 56 -5.54 -5.08 3.78
CA ILE A 56 -6.30 -6.25 3.34
C ILE A 56 -7.21 -6.72 4.46
N SER A 57 -8.48 -6.93 4.14
CA SER A 57 -9.49 -7.40 5.09
C SER A 57 -10.22 -8.60 4.51
N LEU A 58 -10.17 -9.72 5.22
CA LEU A 58 -10.82 -10.95 4.80
C LEU A 58 -12.26 -10.97 5.33
N PRO A 59 -13.27 -11.15 4.46
CA PRO A 59 -14.64 -11.34 4.91
C PRO A 59 -14.85 -12.75 5.49
N ASP A 60 -15.92 -12.95 6.24
CA ASP A 60 -16.26 -14.25 6.83
C ASP A 60 -16.44 -15.37 5.80
N GLY A 61 -16.72 -15.05 4.54
CA GLY A 61 -16.84 -15.99 3.44
C GLY A 61 -15.53 -16.37 2.75
N TYR A 62 -14.38 -15.81 3.13
CA TYR A 62 -13.10 -16.10 2.46
C TYR A 62 -12.72 -17.58 2.52
N PRO A 63 -12.36 -18.25 1.39
CA PRO A 63 -12.00 -17.68 0.08
C PRO A 63 -13.13 -17.64 -0.97
N PHE A 64 -14.38 -17.93 -0.61
CA PHE A 64 -15.52 -17.85 -1.53
C PHE A 64 -16.01 -16.42 -1.78
N GLU A 65 -15.67 -15.50 -0.88
CA GLU A 65 -15.84 -14.07 -1.05
C GLU A 65 -14.46 -13.39 -1.21
N PRO A 66 -14.35 -12.34 -2.04
CA PRO A 66 -13.08 -11.65 -2.26
C PRO A 66 -12.57 -10.92 -1.01
N PRO A 67 -11.24 -10.79 -0.88
CA PRO A 67 -10.66 -9.90 0.12
C PRO A 67 -10.96 -8.45 -0.25
N LYS A 68 -11.20 -7.59 0.75
CA LYS A 68 -11.25 -6.15 0.55
C LYS A 68 -9.83 -5.60 0.60
N MET A 69 -9.37 -4.96 -0.47
CA MET A 69 -8.05 -4.34 -0.56
C MET A 69 -8.15 -2.84 -0.78
N GLN A 70 -7.28 -2.09 -0.12
CA GLN A 70 -7.21 -0.63 -0.21
C GLN A 70 -5.76 -0.19 -0.08
N PHE A 71 -5.32 0.79 -0.86
CA PHE A 71 -4.00 1.40 -0.67
C PHE A 71 -3.96 2.15 0.66
N ALA A 72 -3.09 1.72 1.56
CA ALA A 72 -2.73 2.49 2.75
C ALA A 72 -1.72 3.58 2.38
N THR A 73 -0.79 3.27 1.48
CA THR A 73 0.12 4.26 0.89
C THR A 73 -0.62 5.12 -0.14
N LYS A 74 -0.59 6.44 0.03
CA LYS A 74 -1.15 7.37 -0.95
C LYS A 74 -0.51 7.18 -2.32
N VAL A 75 -1.34 7.12 -3.36
CA VAL A 75 -0.91 6.92 -4.74
C VAL A 75 -1.75 7.78 -5.68
N TRP A 76 -1.10 8.32 -6.71
CA TRP A 76 -1.76 9.08 -7.77
C TRP A 76 -1.96 8.17 -8.99
N HIS A 77 -3.16 7.62 -9.14
CA HIS A 77 -3.48 6.65 -10.20
C HIS A 77 -4.96 6.73 -10.62
N PRO A 78 -5.32 6.62 -11.92
CA PRO A 78 -6.72 6.73 -12.38
C PRO A 78 -7.70 5.76 -11.71
N ASN A 79 -7.28 4.50 -11.50
CA ASN A 79 -8.11 3.44 -10.90
C ASN A 79 -7.93 3.28 -9.38
N ILE A 80 -7.26 4.22 -8.71
CA ILE A 80 -7.10 4.22 -7.25
C ILE A 80 -7.48 5.60 -6.71
N SER A 81 -8.37 5.64 -5.72
CA SER A 81 -8.80 6.91 -5.12
C SER A 81 -7.61 7.62 -4.46
N SER A 82 -7.32 8.85 -4.88
CA SER A 82 -6.24 9.66 -4.29
C SER A 82 -6.50 10.05 -2.82
N GLN A 83 -7.77 10.01 -2.39
CA GLN A 83 -8.20 10.38 -1.04
C GLN A 83 -8.28 9.18 -0.10
N SER A 84 -8.83 8.07 -0.58
CA SER A 84 -9.11 6.90 0.26
C SER A 84 -8.20 5.72 -0.02
N GLY A 85 -7.59 5.62 -1.21
CA GLY A 85 -6.87 4.41 -1.65
C GLY A 85 -7.78 3.27 -2.11
N ALA A 86 -9.10 3.48 -2.22
CA ALA A 86 -10.01 2.49 -2.79
C ALA A 86 -9.58 2.10 -4.21
N ILE A 87 -9.70 0.82 -4.55
CA ILE A 87 -9.23 0.24 -5.82
C ILE A 87 -10.44 -0.16 -6.67
N CYS A 88 -10.48 0.24 -7.94
CA CYS A 88 -11.39 -0.34 -8.91
C CYS A 88 -10.67 -1.48 -9.66
N LEU A 89 -10.96 -2.73 -9.27
CA LEU A 89 -10.46 -3.92 -9.94
C LEU A 89 -11.52 -5.03 -9.89
N ASP A 90 -11.80 -5.63 -11.04
CA ASP A 90 -12.86 -6.63 -11.25
C ASP A 90 -12.65 -7.92 -10.46
N ILE A 91 -11.40 -8.39 -10.33
CA ILE A 91 -11.07 -9.59 -9.55
C ILE A 91 -11.33 -9.41 -8.05
N LEU A 92 -11.46 -8.17 -7.56
CA LEU A 92 -11.84 -7.86 -6.18
C LEU A 92 -13.35 -7.71 -6.01
N LYS A 93 -14.11 -7.96 -7.10
CA LYS A 93 -15.57 -7.83 -7.18
C LYS A 93 -16.17 -9.11 -7.76
N ASP A 94 -16.64 -9.07 -9.00
CA ASP A 94 -17.42 -10.11 -9.67
C ASP A 94 -16.58 -11.17 -10.38
N GLN A 95 -15.30 -10.87 -10.67
CA GLN A 95 -14.37 -11.83 -11.28
C GLN A 95 -13.55 -12.63 -10.25
N TRP A 96 -13.87 -12.51 -8.95
CA TRP A 96 -13.22 -13.29 -7.92
C TRP A 96 -13.57 -14.78 -8.03
N SER A 97 -12.56 -15.62 -7.81
CA SER A 97 -12.71 -17.07 -7.71
C SER A 97 -11.89 -17.60 -6.53
N PRO A 98 -12.34 -18.63 -5.79
CA PRO A 98 -11.55 -19.28 -4.73
C PRO A 98 -10.21 -19.88 -5.20
N ALA A 99 -10.01 -19.99 -6.52
CA ALA A 99 -8.75 -20.37 -7.11
C ALA A 99 -7.69 -19.27 -7.02
N LEU A 100 -8.10 -18.00 -6.93
CA LEU A 100 -7.22 -16.87 -6.71
C LEU A 100 -6.69 -16.87 -5.27
N THR A 101 -5.49 -16.33 -5.09
CA THR A 101 -4.82 -16.14 -3.80
C THR A 101 -4.57 -14.67 -3.54
N LEU A 102 -4.24 -14.32 -2.29
CA LEU A 102 -3.75 -13.00 -1.90
C LEU A 102 -2.58 -12.55 -2.79
N LYS A 103 -1.66 -13.46 -3.11
CA LYS A 103 -0.53 -13.19 -3.99
C LYS A 103 -0.98 -12.82 -5.41
N THR A 104 -1.85 -13.62 -6.04
CA THR A 104 -2.32 -13.32 -7.40
C THR A 104 -3.15 -12.05 -7.45
N ALA A 105 -3.92 -11.76 -6.39
CA ALA A 105 -4.64 -10.51 -6.27
C ALA A 105 -3.67 -9.31 -6.18
N LEU A 106 -2.63 -9.37 -5.34
CA LEU A 106 -1.62 -8.32 -5.23
C LEU A 106 -0.80 -8.14 -6.51
N LEU A 107 -0.47 -9.22 -7.22
CA LEU A 107 0.15 -9.14 -8.55
C LEU A 107 -0.73 -8.41 -9.55
N SER A 108 -2.05 -8.61 -9.49
CA SER A 108 -2.99 -7.92 -10.37
C SER A 108 -3.12 -6.44 -10.01
N VAL A 109 -3.08 -6.10 -8.71
CA VAL A 109 -2.99 -4.69 -8.26
C VAL A 109 -1.69 -4.03 -8.73
N GLN A 110 -0.56 -4.76 -8.71
CA GLN A 110 0.70 -4.26 -9.25
C GLN A 110 0.65 -4.10 -10.78
N ALA A 111 -0.01 -5.03 -11.49
CA ALA A 111 -0.21 -4.92 -12.93
C ALA A 111 -1.06 -3.70 -13.30
N LEU A 112 -2.08 -3.38 -12.49
CA LEU A 112 -2.90 -2.18 -12.64
C LEU A 112 -2.06 -0.90 -12.60
N LEU A 113 -1.04 -0.82 -11.72
CA LEU A 113 -0.10 0.31 -11.70
C LEU A 113 0.71 0.46 -13.01
N SER A 114 0.88 -0.62 -13.78
CA SER A 114 1.57 -0.58 -15.08
C SER A 114 0.64 -0.24 -16.23
N ALA A 115 -0.62 -0.64 -16.14
CA ALA A 115 -1.63 -0.47 -17.18
C ALA A 115 -2.92 0.12 -16.59
N PRO A 116 -2.98 1.45 -16.40
CA PRO A 116 -4.20 2.12 -15.96
C PRO A 116 -5.32 2.02 -17.00
N GLU A 117 -6.56 1.97 -16.53
CA GLU A 117 -7.78 1.95 -17.34
C GLU A 117 -8.56 3.27 -17.11
N PRO A 118 -8.16 4.38 -17.76
CA PRO A 118 -8.73 5.71 -17.46
C PRO A 118 -10.20 5.88 -17.88
N ASP A 119 -10.72 5.00 -18.72
CA ASP A 119 -12.12 5.01 -19.18
C ASP A 119 -13.10 4.40 -18.15
N ASP A 120 -12.61 3.62 -17.17
CA ASP A 120 -13.35 3.17 -15.98
C ASP A 120 -12.63 3.60 -14.67
N PRO A 121 -12.59 4.91 -14.38
CA PRO A 121 -11.74 5.43 -13.33
C PRO A 121 -12.36 5.31 -11.94
N GLN A 122 -11.49 5.13 -10.94
CA GLN A 122 -11.84 5.29 -9.53
C GLN A 122 -11.71 6.74 -9.06
N ASP A 123 -10.81 7.49 -9.68
CA ASP A 123 -10.56 8.91 -9.43
C ASP A 123 -10.64 9.70 -10.74
N ALA A 124 -11.78 10.38 -10.94
CA ALA A 124 -12.06 11.10 -12.18
C ALA A 124 -11.08 12.26 -12.44
N VAL A 125 -10.54 12.89 -11.37
CA VAL A 125 -9.58 14.00 -11.51
C VAL A 125 -8.25 13.47 -12.02
N VAL A 126 -7.77 12.37 -11.42
CA VAL A 126 -6.52 11.73 -11.84
C VAL A 126 -6.66 11.18 -13.27
N ALA A 127 -7.78 10.55 -13.60
CA ALA A 127 -8.06 10.04 -14.93
C ALA A 127 -8.13 11.16 -15.98
N GLN A 128 -8.79 12.28 -15.68
CA GLN A 128 -8.81 13.44 -16.56
C GLN A 128 -7.40 13.97 -16.82
N GLN A 129 -6.57 14.10 -15.77
CA GLN A 129 -5.18 14.53 -15.92
C GLN A 129 -4.39 13.54 -16.78
N TYR A 130 -4.57 12.23 -16.55
CA TYR A 130 -3.93 11.17 -17.34
C TYR A 130 -4.24 11.31 -18.84
N LEU A 131 -5.52 11.54 -19.19
CA LEU A 131 -5.99 11.62 -20.56
C LEU A 131 -5.64 12.95 -21.25
N GLN A 132 -5.68 14.06 -20.52
CA GLN A 132 -5.52 15.41 -21.09
C GLN A 132 -4.09 15.94 -21.02
N ASP A 133 -3.32 15.56 -20.00
CA ASP A 133 -1.96 16.01 -19.76
C ASP A 133 -1.12 14.91 -19.09
N TYR A 134 -0.76 13.91 -19.90
CA TYR A 134 0.00 12.76 -19.45
C TYR A 134 1.35 13.13 -18.81
N GLN A 135 2.03 14.19 -19.29
CA GLN A 135 3.32 14.60 -18.72
C GLN A 135 3.16 15.12 -17.28
N THR A 136 2.14 15.95 -17.04
CA THR A 136 1.83 16.41 -15.68
C THR A 136 1.39 15.27 -14.77
N PHE A 137 0.61 14.31 -15.30
CA PHE A 137 0.27 13.08 -14.57
C PHE A 137 1.53 12.33 -14.14
N VAL A 138 2.46 12.05 -15.06
CA VAL A 138 3.72 11.35 -14.74
C VAL A 138 4.53 12.09 -13.69
N GLY A 139 4.64 13.42 -13.79
CA GLY A 139 5.33 14.25 -12.81
C GLY A 139 4.70 14.16 -11.42
N THR A 140 3.37 14.22 -11.36
CA THR A 140 2.61 14.16 -10.11
C THR A 140 2.67 12.77 -9.48
N ALA A 141 2.53 11.71 -10.27
CA ALA A 141 2.63 10.33 -9.80
C ALA A 141 4.03 9.97 -9.29
N ARG A 142 5.09 10.46 -9.95
CA ARG A 142 6.46 10.35 -9.42
C ARG A 142 6.60 11.08 -8.09
N TYR A 143 6.17 12.34 -8.02
CA TYR A 143 6.22 13.11 -6.77
C TYR A 143 5.51 12.40 -5.60
N TRP A 144 4.32 11.84 -5.84
CA TRP A 144 3.60 11.06 -4.82
C TRP A 144 4.35 9.78 -4.43
N THR A 145 4.92 9.07 -5.40
CA THR A 145 5.73 7.87 -5.14
C THR A 145 6.95 8.21 -4.27
N GLU A 146 7.65 9.30 -4.57
CA GLU A 146 8.80 9.74 -3.80
C GLU A 146 8.44 10.17 -2.38
N THR A 147 7.29 10.84 -2.23
CA THR A 147 6.83 11.37 -0.95
C THR A 147 6.27 10.26 -0.05
N PHE A 148 5.45 9.36 -0.59
CA PHE A 148 4.63 8.44 0.22
C PHE A 148 5.08 6.97 0.16
N ALA A 149 5.80 6.56 -0.89
CA ALA A 149 6.08 5.14 -1.15
C ALA A 149 7.56 4.75 -1.03
N LYS A 150 8.50 5.68 -0.85
CA LYS A 150 9.92 5.33 -0.65
C LYS A 150 10.21 5.00 0.82
N ALA A 151 11.20 4.15 1.08
CA ALA A 151 11.51 3.60 2.42
C ALA A 151 11.77 4.66 3.51
N SER A 152 12.17 5.88 3.11
CA SER A 152 12.31 7.01 4.02
C SER A 152 10.99 7.47 4.64
N SER A 153 9.83 7.23 4.02
CA SER A 153 8.52 7.63 4.56
C SER A 153 7.77 6.49 5.26
N LEU A 154 7.91 5.25 4.81
CA LEU A 154 7.24 4.08 5.43
C LEU A 154 7.74 3.76 6.84
N GLY A 155 9.06 3.77 7.04
CA GLY A 155 9.64 3.60 8.39
C GLY A 155 9.43 4.83 9.27
N VAL A 156 9.30 6.01 8.69
CA VAL A 156 9.03 7.24 9.43
C VAL A 156 7.61 7.23 9.97
N GLU A 157 6.61 6.76 9.23
CA GLU A 157 5.22 6.76 9.72
C GLU A 157 5.01 5.82 10.91
N GLU A 158 5.61 4.64 10.88
CA GLU A 158 5.60 3.71 12.02
C GLU A 158 6.30 4.32 13.25
N LYS A 159 7.43 4.99 13.03
CA LYS A 159 8.14 5.74 14.09
C LYS A 159 7.33 6.93 14.59
N VAL A 160 6.59 7.61 13.70
CA VAL A 160 5.72 8.72 14.05
C VAL A 160 4.62 8.23 14.98
N GLN A 161 3.90 7.18 14.58
CA GLN A 161 2.83 6.59 15.36
C GLN A 161 3.33 6.15 16.75
N LYS A 162 4.46 5.45 16.81
CA LYS A 162 5.07 4.98 18.06
C LYS A 162 5.44 6.12 19.01
N LEU A 163 6.05 7.20 18.49
CA LEU A 163 6.43 8.36 19.30
C LEU A 163 5.21 9.20 19.71
N VAL A 164 4.16 9.25 18.88
CA VAL A 164 2.88 9.88 19.25
C VAL A 164 2.20 9.11 20.39
N GLU A 165 2.23 7.78 20.36
CA GLU A 165 1.74 6.93 21.47
C GLU A 165 2.51 7.12 22.77
N MET A 166 3.77 7.58 22.70
CA MET A 166 4.56 7.98 23.88
C MET A 166 4.17 9.36 24.44
N GLY A 167 3.21 10.06 23.81
CA GLY A 167 2.65 11.33 24.28
C GLY A 167 3.18 12.57 23.58
N PHE A 168 4.02 12.43 22.55
CA PHE A 168 4.49 13.55 21.75
C PHE A 168 3.47 13.96 20.69
N THR A 169 3.46 15.23 20.29
CA THR A 169 2.57 15.68 19.21
C THR A 169 3.13 15.26 17.86
N GLU A 170 2.25 14.87 16.93
CA GLU A 170 2.64 14.40 15.60
C GLU A 170 3.53 15.43 14.85
N ALA A 171 3.24 16.72 14.98
CA ALA A 171 4.03 17.80 14.38
C ALA A 171 5.47 17.84 14.89
N LEU A 172 5.68 17.66 16.21
CA LEU A 172 7.02 17.62 16.81
C LEU A 172 7.78 16.36 16.39
N VAL A 173 7.09 15.23 16.39
CA VAL A 173 7.66 13.93 16.03
C VAL A 173 8.15 13.91 14.58
N ARG A 174 7.33 14.41 13.64
CA ARG A 174 7.72 14.50 12.23
C ARG A 174 8.93 15.41 12.03
N SER A 175 8.94 16.57 12.68
CA SER A 175 10.07 17.50 12.66
C SER A 175 11.35 16.87 13.22
N ALA A 176 11.25 16.15 14.34
CA ALA A 176 12.38 15.48 14.97
C ALA A 176 12.96 14.36 14.10
N LEU A 177 12.11 13.51 13.53
CA LEU A 177 12.52 12.42 12.62
C LEU A 177 13.15 12.97 11.34
N GLU A 178 12.58 14.02 10.75
CA GLU A 178 13.15 14.66 9.56
C GLU A 178 14.56 15.22 9.84
N ALA A 179 14.74 15.87 10.99
CA ALA A 179 16.00 16.51 11.37
C ALA A 179 17.14 15.52 11.69
N VAL A 180 16.84 14.22 11.81
CA VAL A 180 17.82 13.15 12.08
C VAL A 180 17.82 12.06 11.00
N GLY A 181 17.23 12.35 9.83
CA GLY A 181 17.20 11.40 8.71
C GLY A 181 16.40 10.13 8.97
N GLY A 182 15.39 10.21 9.84
CA GLY A 182 14.48 9.12 10.16
C GLY A 182 14.98 8.15 11.23
N ASP A 183 16.06 8.45 11.95
CA ASP A 183 16.51 7.65 13.10
C ASP A 183 15.58 7.83 14.32
N GLU A 184 14.99 6.74 14.80
CA GLU A 184 14.01 6.77 15.91
C GLU A 184 14.66 7.18 17.24
N ASN A 185 15.85 6.67 17.54
CA ASN A 185 16.51 6.90 18.82
C ASN A 185 16.99 8.35 18.92
N LEU A 186 17.59 8.86 17.84
CA LEU A 186 18.01 10.26 17.78
C LEU A 186 16.81 11.22 17.81
N ALA A 187 15.68 10.85 17.18
CA ALA A 187 14.46 11.65 17.25
C ALA A 187 13.89 11.68 18.67
N LEU A 188 13.87 10.53 19.37
CA LEU A 188 13.40 10.43 20.75
C LEU A 188 14.27 11.23 21.73
N GLU A 189 15.60 11.14 21.62
CA GLU A 189 16.52 11.95 22.43
C GLU A 189 16.23 13.44 22.26
N ARG A 190 16.01 13.87 21.01
CA ARG A 190 15.73 15.27 20.67
C ARG A 190 14.41 15.75 21.28
N LEU A 191 13.36 14.93 21.20
CA LEU A 191 12.03 15.21 21.78
C LEU A 191 12.07 15.31 23.31
N CYS A 192 12.89 14.50 23.98
CA CYS A 192 13.05 14.52 25.44
C CYS A 192 13.97 15.66 25.94
N SER A 193 14.80 16.22 25.06
CA SER A 193 15.77 17.27 25.39
C SER A 193 15.27 18.71 25.16
N GLY A 194 14.07 18.86 24.58
CA GLY A 194 13.44 20.14 24.22
C GLY A 194 12.44 20.66 25.25
#